data_AF-H8KWI2-F1
#
_entry.id   AF-H8KWI2-F1
#
_cell.length_a   1.000
_cell.length_b   1.000
_cell.length_c   1.000
_cell.angle_alpha   90.00
_cell.angle_beta   90.00
_cell.angle_gamma   90.00
#
_symmetry.space_group_name_H-M   'P 1'
#
loop_
_entity.id
_entity.type
_entity.pdbx_description
1 polymer ?
#
loop_
_entity_poly.entity_id
_entity_poly.type
_entity_poly.pdbx_seq_one_letter_code
_entity_poly.pdbx_strand_id
1 'polypeptide(L)'
;MGQYFYDSSKKLVKQVVNEYNNDPNRFDNHVRAIVCGGRTFNNLIVFRATAIKTFTYQTYLTKQTTTEFNNDINTVQSIRSYVYDPVYNKMVEDRTSNSDGVESILRYNYPFSYQIQALLEKNMVGTPVQTITYKKLGGVEKVMNAELTTYKKFSFNKPDGSFFLAPYKEYQLETSTPLTDFRAFQITSSTAPEDFIYDTRMSERFTYNYNATANLTTLKPTSAPAKGYKWGYKNLFPIAVCENALDSEFYYEGFEEDVTAPTAPIKAHCGEKLNYNRTFKVPFTKPNTRAYKISWFQWNGSQWVYYVEDYTGDKTFASTVSVDDISVYPADSKLNTYNYEPAVGIISTINEKGETFYYEYDENQRLKLIRDADRNITSSFCYSVTGEPTNCNATLYYNTEQSQVFTKDCAVGFTGSNVTYTVPAGKYSSTISLADANRMATEEILQNGKTNANNIGTCDQQMILVSASNTTQALVVKFTFTNQQGQIVYSKVIIGGASDAFYLPYGLYTVAFSRENTQGSFSVKYGGSYIGVGGGISNDRVTLMNVLPKNILIY
;
A
#
# COMPACT_ATOMS: atom_id res chain seq x y z
N MET A 1 -16.12 12.94 23.13
CA MET A 1 -14.73 12.44 23.25
C MET A 1 -13.87 13.57 23.79
N GLY A 2 -12.91 13.32 24.68
CA GLY A 2 -12.11 14.37 25.32
C GLY A 2 -10.61 14.12 25.21
N GLN A 3 -9.83 15.19 25.07
CA GLN A 3 -8.37 15.20 25.16
C GLN A 3 -7.95 16.00 26.39
N TYR A 4 -6.98 15.46 27.14
CA TYR A 4 -6.50 16.02 28.39
C TYR A 4 -4.99 16.20 28.29
N PHE A 5 -4.50 17.39 28.57
CA PHE A 5 -3.10 17.76 28.45
C PHE A 5 -2.54 18.07 29.83
N TYR A 6 -1.42 17.42 30.16
CA TYR A 6 -0.77 17.55 31.47
C TYR A 6 0.62 18.16 31.30
N ASP A 7 1.06 18.95 32.28
CA ASP A 7 2.45 19.42 32.35
C ASP A 7 3.41 18.32 32.85
N SER A 8 4.70 18.67 32.98
CA SER A 8 5.74 17.77 33.48
C SER A 8 5.52 17.32 34.94
N SER A 9 4.72 18.05 35.71
CA SER A 9 4.33 17.71 37.07
C SER A 9 3.04 16.87 37.14
N LYS A 10 2.53 16.41 35.98
CA LYS A 10 1.27 15.66 35.82
C LYS A 10 0.02 16.46 36.22
N LYS A 11 0.09 17.79 36.20
CA LYS A 11 -1.05 18.67 36.45
C LYS A 11 -1.80 18.95 35.15
N LEU A 12 -3.13 18.91 35.17
CA LEU A 12 -3.95 19.22 34.00
C LEU A 12 -3.84 20.70 33.65
N VAL A 13 -3.39 21.01 32.44
CA VAL A 13 -3.21 22.40 31.96
C VAL A 13 -4.22 22.78 30.88
N LYS A 14 -4.74 21.80 30.14
CA LYS A 14 -5.75 22.02 29.10
C LYS A 14 -6.66 20.81 28.94
N GLN A 15 -7.93 21.07 28.68
CA GLN A 15 -8.92 20.07 28.32
C GLN A 15 -9.64 20.50 27.05
N VAL A 16 -9.83 19.57 26.12
CA VAL A 16 -10.65 19.75 24.91
C VAL A 16 -11.75 18.69 24.91
N VAL A 17 -13.02 19.11 24.89
CA VAL A 17 -14.18 18.22 24.87
C VAL A 17 -14.96 18.44 23.58
N ASN A 18 -15.13 17.37 22.81
CA ASN A 18 -15.90 17.35 21.57
C ASN A 18 -17.28 16.71 21.77
N GLU A 19 -18.32 17.42 21.35
CA GLU A 19 -19.71 17.00 21.26
C GLU A 19 -20.09 16.83 19.77
N TYR A 20 -20.77 15.74 19.45
CA TYR A 20 -21.16 15.38 18.08
C TYR A 20 -22.68 15.35 17.96
N ASN A 21 -23.18 15.37 16.73
CA ASN A 21 -24.62 15.24 16.47
C ASN A 21 -25.19 13.97 17.11
N ASN A 22 -26.25 14.15 17.89
CA ASN A 22 -26.89 13.08 18.65
C ASN A 22 -28.37 12.85 18.23
N ASP A 23 -28.87 13.56 17.22
CA ASP A 23 -30.24 13.41 16.70
C ASP A 23 -30.53 11.95 16.32
N PRO A 24 -31.43 11.23 17.02
CA PRO A 24 -31.76 9.85 16.72
C PRO A 24 -32.33 9.66 15.30
N ASN A 25 -33.01 10.66 14.75
CA ASN A 25 -33.64 10.58 13.42
C ASN A 25 -32.60 10.51 12.29
N ARG A 26 -31.31 10.79 12.58
CA ARG A 26 -30.23 10.66 11.58
C ARG A 26 -30.12 9.26 10.98
N PHE A 27 -30.60 8.24 11.69
CA PHE A 27 -30.60 6.85 11.21
C PHE A 27 -31.73 6.55 10.21
N ASP A 28 -32.73 7.43 10.10
CA ASP A 28 -33.85 7.28 9.17
C ASP A 28 -33.59 7.95 7.81
N ASN A 29 -32.54 8.77 7.71
CA ASN A 29 -32.11 9.42 6.48
C ASN A 29 -31.59 8.39 5.45
N HIS A 30 -32.16 8.43 4.26
CA HIS A 30 -31.83 7.48 3.19
C HIS A 30 -31.90 8.13 1.81
N VAL A 31 -31.01 7.71 0.92
CA VAL A 31 -31.12 7.95 -0.52
C VAL A 31 -31.95 6.82 -1.12
N ARG A 32 -32.86 7.15 -2.02
CA ARG A 32 -33.62 6.18 -2.80
C ARG A 32 -32.94 6.00 -4.14
N ALA A 33 -32.60 4.78 -4.48
CA ALA A 33 -32.07 4.41 -5.78
C ALA A 33 -32.99 3.40 -6.45
N ILE A 34 -33.07 3.48 -7.78
CA ILE A 34 -33.70 2.44 -8.60
C ILE A 34 -32.61 1.87 -9.48
N VAL A 35 -32.35 0.57 -9.33
CA VAL A 35 -31.44 -0.17 -10.21
C VAL A 35 -32.29 -0.86 -11.26
N CYS A 36 -32.13 -0.42 -12.51
CA CYS A 36 -32.80 -1.00 -13.66
C CYS A 36 -31.82 -1.89 -14.44
N GLY A 37 -32.25 -3.10 -14.80
CA GLY A 37 -31.53 -3.97 -15.72
C GLY A 37 -32.50 -4.61 -16.70
N GLY A 38 -32.18 -4.62 -17.99
CA GLY A 38 -33.01 -5.19 -19.04
C GLY A 38 -32.26 -6.23 -19.87
N ARG A 39 -32.98 -7.24 -20.36
CA ARG A 39 -32.51 -8.13 -21.43
C ARG A 39 -33.63 -8.33 -22.46
N THR A 40 -33.26 -8.39 -23.72
CA THR A 40 -34.18 -8.72 -24.81
C THR A 40 -34.21 -10.23 -24.98
N PHE A 41 -35.40 -10.82 -24.96
CA PHE A 41 -35.63 -12.25 -25.22
C PHE A 41 -36.79 -12.38 -26.21
N ASN A 42 -36.58 -12.99 -27.38
CA ASN A 42 -37.60 -13.19 -28.42
C ASN A 42 -38.45 -11.94 -28.72
N ASN A 43 -37.82 -10.79 -29.01
CA ASN A 43 -38.49 -9.50 -29.27
C ASN A 43 -39.35 -8.94 -28.11
N LEU A 44 -39.28 -9.53 -26.91
CA LEU A 44 -39.82 -8.96 -25.68
C LEU A 44 -38.70 -8.33 -24.85
N ILE A 45 -38.90 -7.09 -24.43
CA ILE A 45 -38.03 -6.40 -23.48
C ILE A 45 -38.46 -6.83 -22.08
N VAL A 46 -37.64 -7.64 -21.40
CA VAL A 46 -37.84 -7.96 -19.98
C VAL A 46 -37.01 -6.98 -19.16
N PHE A 47 -37.66 -6.16 -18.34
CA PHE A 47 -36.99 -5.24 -17.43
C PHE A 47 -37.19 -5.70 -15.98
N ARG A 48 -36.12 -5.59 -15.19
CA ARG A 48 -36.15 -5.70 -13.73
C ARG A 48 -35.79 -4.34 -13.17
N ALA A 49 -36.68 -3.78 -12.36
CA ALA A 49 -36.38 -2.62 -11.53
C ALA A 49 -36.33 -3.06 -10.07
N THR A 50 -35.28 -2.69 -9.35
CA THR A 50 -35.17 -2.90 -7.90
C THR A 50 -35.07 -1.54 -7.23
N ALA A 51 -36.02 -1.22 -6.37
CA ALA A 51 -35.95 -0.04 -5.52
C ALA A 51 -35.14 -0.36 -4.27
N ILE A 52 -34.13 0.46 -3.98
CA ILE A 52 -33.22 0.30 -2.84
C ILE A 52 -33.27 1.57 -2.01
N LYS A 53 -33.36 1.43 -0.68
CA LYS A 53 -33.08 2.51 0.26
C LYS A 53 -31.67 2.30 0.80
N THR A 54 -30.80 3.27 0.56
CA THR A 54 -29.46 3.30 1.16
C THR A 54 -29.47 4.31 2.30
N PHE A 55 -29.46 3.81 3.53
CA PHE A 55 -29.41 4.66 4.72
C PHE A 55 -28.01 5.23 4.86
N THR A 56 -27.93 6.54 5.02
CA THR A 56 -26.66 7.26 5.16
C THR A 56 -26.73 8.10 6.41
N TYR A 57 -25.82 7.86 7.35
CA TYR A 57 -25.65 8.69 8.54
C TYR A 57 -24.22 9.23 8.58
N GLN A 58 -24.08 10.49 8.96
CA GLN A 58 -22.77 11.12 9.15
C GLN A 58 -22.67 11.60 10.59
N THR A 59 -21.56 11.26 11.23
CA THR A 59 -21.17 11.85 12.50
C THR A 59 -20.40 13.13 12.22
N TYR A 60 -20.85 14.25 12.76
CA TYR A 60 -20.19 15.54 12.62
C TYR A 60 -20.14 16.27 13.97
N LEU A 61 -19.10 17.07 14.13
CA LEU A 61 -18.83 17.82 15.34
C LEU A 61 -19.80 19.00 15.44
N THR A 62 -20.52 19.13 16.56
CA THR A 62 -21.47 20.23 16.81
C THR A 62 -20.92 21.26 17.78
N LYS A 63 -20.04 20.83 18.70
CA LYS A 63 -19.40 21.74 19.66
C LYS A 63 -18.07 21.20 20.15
N GLN A 64 -17.13 22.11 20.37
CA GLN A 64 -15.87 21.86 21.04
C GLN A 64 -15.70 22.87 22.18
N THR A 65 -15.44 22.38 23.38
CA THR A 65 -15.14 23.20 24.55
C THR A 65 -13.67 23.04 24.89
N THR A 66 -12.90 24.13 24.83
CA THR A 66 -11.51 24.18 25.30
C THR A 66 -11.46 24.92 26.61
N THR A 67 -10.87 24.31 27.63
CA THR A 67 -10.63 24.93 28.95
C THR A 67 -9.13 24.90 29.23
N GLU A 68 -8.56 26.06 29.51
CA GLU A 68 -7.17 26.24 29.91
C GLU A 68 -7.11 26.62 31.39
N PHE A 69 -6.27 25.92 32.15
CA PHE A 69 -6.18 26.04 33.61
C PHE A 69 -4.91 26.81 33.97
N ASN A 70 -5.05 28.02 34.51
CA ASN A 70 -3.91 28.84 34.95
C ASN A 70 -3.91 28.93 36.48
N ASN A 71 -2.94 28.24 37.11
CA ASN A 71 -2.67 28.28 38.56
C ASN A 71 -3.87 27.96 39.49
N ASP A 72 -4.68 26.95 39.15
CA ASP A 72 -5.78 26.38 39.97
C ASP A 72 -6.98 27.30 40.29
N ILE A 73 -6.92 28.60 39.98
CA ILE A 73 -7.96 29.58 40.34
C ILE A 73 -8.59 30.23 39.10
N ASN A 74 -7.84 30.42 38.01
CA ASN A 74 -8.33 31.08 36.81
C ASN A 74 -8.44 30.09 35.64
N THR A 75 -9.65 29.92 35.12
CA THR A 75 -9.91 29.14 33.91
C THR A 75 -10.29 30.06 32.76
N VAL A 76 -9.62 29.90 31.62
CA VAL A 76 -10.04 30.52 30.36
C VAL A 76 -10.75 29.47 29.54
N GLN A 77 -11.94 29.78 29.05
CA GLN A 77 -12.76 28.89 28.25
C GLN A 77 -12.98 29.48 26.85
N SER A 78 -12.84 28.64 25.84
CA SER A 78 -13.21 28.92 24.45
C SER A 78 -14.19 27.85 23.99
N ILE A 79 -15.37 28.26 23.55
CA ILE A 79 -16.40 27.37 23.01
C ILE A 79 -16.48 27.59 21.52
N ARG A 80 -16.21 26.55 20.73
CA ARG A 80 -16.42 26.55 19.28
C ARG A 80 -17.66 25.72 18.94
N SER A 81 -18.68 26.33 18.34
CA SER A 81 -19.93 25.68 17.94
C SER A 81 -20.09 25.69 16.42
N TYR A 82 -20.66 24.62 15.88
CA TYR A 82 -20.86 24.44 14.44
C TYR A 82 -22.35 24.26 14.13
N VAL A 83 -22.85 25.02 13.15
CA VAL A 83 -24.24 24.92 12.67
C VAL A 83 -24.22 24.34 11.26
N TYR A 84 -25.14 23.42 10.99
CA TYR A 84 -25.24 22.73 9.70
C TYR A 84 -26.61 22.98 9.08
N ASP A 85 -26.64 23.07 7.76
CA ASP A 85 -27.88 23.06 6.98
C ASP A 85 -28.59 21.70 7.15
N PRO A 86 -29.90 21.67 7.48
CA PRO A 86 -30.61 20.43 7.78
C PRO A 86 -30.90 19.55 6.54
N VAL A 87 -30.81 20.11 5.32
CA VAL A 87 -31.12 19.40 4.08
C VAL A 87 -29.86 18.86 3.43
N TYR A 88 -28.82 19.69 3.31
CA TYR A 88 -27.59 19.38 2.60
C TYR A 88 -26.46 18.89 3.51
N ASN A 89 -26.65 18.97 4.84
CA ASN A 89 -25.65 18.62 5.85
C ASN A 89 -24.30 19.33 5.63
N LYS A 90 -24.35 20.61 5.25
CA LYS A 90 -23.18 21.47 5.05
C LYS A 90 -23.07 22.45 6.21
N MET A 91 -21.86 22.64 6.74
CA MET A 91 -21.60 23.56 7.83
C MET A 91 -21.82 25.00 7.36
N VAL A 92 -22.82 25.69 7.90
CA VAL A 92 -23.19 27.07 7.53
C VAL A 92 -22.63 28.11 8.50
N GLU A 93 -22.26 27.71 9.72
CA GLU A 93 -21.63 28.60 10.69
C GLU A 93 -20.60 27.85 11.55
N ASP A 94 -19.46 28.49 11.77
CA ASP A 94 -18.44 28.13 12.74
C ASP A 94 -18.23 29.35 13.66
N ARG A 95 -18.58 29.19 14.94
CA ARG A 95 -18.57 30.28 15.92
C ARG A 95 -17.66 29.90 17.07
N THR A 96 -16.72 30.78 17.41
CA THR A 96 -15.89 30.69 18.61
C THR A 96 -16.26 31.81 19.57
N SER A 97 -16.65 31.47 20.80
CA SER A 97 -16.95 32.41 21.89
C SER A 97 -15.93 32.22 23.02
N ASN A 98 -15.25 33.30 23.41
CA ASN A 98 -14.22 33.30 24.45
C ASN A 98 -14.76 33.86 25.77
N SER A 99 -14.06 33.59 26.89
CA SER A 99 -14.43 34.09 28.22
C SER A 99 -14.44 35.61 28.38
N ASP A 100 -13.82 36.36 27.47
CA ASP A 100 -13.85 37.83 27.44
C ASP A 100 -15.13 38.39 26.78
N GLY A 101 -16.05 37.52 26.33
CA GLY A 101 -17.30 37.88 25.66
C GLY A 101 -17.12 38.24 24.18
N VAL A 102 -15.91 38.10 23.62
CA VAL A 102 -15.65 38.27 22.19
C VAL A 102 -16.04 37.00 21.46
N GLU A 103 -16.74 37.15 20.34
CA GLU A 103 -17.01 36.05 19.41
C GLU A 103 -16.35 36.27 18.05
N SER A 104 -15.82 35.20 17.47
CA SER A 104 -15.42 35.11 16.07
C SER A 104 -16.36 34.15 15.35
N ILE A 105 -16.95 34.59 14.24
CA ILE A 105 -17.99 33.82 13.54
C ILE A 105 -17.60 33.75 12.07
N LEU A 106 -17.54 32.55 11.49
CA LEU A 106 -17.37 32.32 10.07
C LEU A 106 -18.67 31.72 9.52
N ARG A 107 -19.33 32.44 8.62
CA ARG A 107 -20.53 31.96 7.93
C ARG A 107 -20.17 31.48 6.52
N TYR A 108 -20.69 30.31 6.16
CA TYR A 108 -20.57 29.72 4.84
C TYR A 108 -21.91 29.80 4.13
N ASN A 109 -21.96 30.56 3.05
CA ASN A 109 -23.15 30.68 2.23
C ASN A 109 -22.93 29.88 0.94
N TYR A 110 -23.72 28.82 0.79
CA TYR A 110 -23.67 27.90 -0.34
C TYR A 110 -24.66 28.33 -1.42
N PRO A 111 -24.66 27.70 -2.62
CA PRO A 111 -25.64 28.00 -3.64
C PRO A 111 -27.10 27.89 -3.17
N PHE A 112 -27.41 26.96 -2.27
CA PHE A 112 -28.76 26.83 -1.70
C PHE A 112 -29.11 27.96 -0.72
N SER A 113 -28.13 28.60 -0.07
CA SER A 113 -28.35 29.76 0.80
C SER A 113 -28.94 30.95 0.03
N TYR A 114 -28.64 31.06 -1.26
CA TYR A 114 -29.14 32.10 -2.15
C TYR A 114 -30.10 31.58 -3.23
N GLN A 115 -30.47 30.29 -3.20
CA GLN A 115 -31.34 29.65 -4.21
C GLN A 115 -30.83 29.83 -5.65
N ILE A 116 -29.51 29.66 -5.87
CA ILE A 116 -28.88 29.76 -7.19
C ILE A 116 -29.19 28.50 -8.00
N GLN A 117 -30.40 28.44 -8.58
CA GLN A 117 -30.97 27.27 -9.25
C GLN A 117 -30.02 26.67 -10.28
N ALA A 118 -29.32 27.49 -11.06
CA ALA A 118 -28.34 27.04 -12.05
C ALA A 118 -27.26 26.10 -11.45
N LEU A 119 -26.76 26.41 -10.25
CA LEU A 119 -25.77 25.58 -9.54
C LEU A 119 -26.42 24.35 -8.87
N LEU A 120 -27.63 24.51 -8.33
CA LEU A 120 -28.39 23.42 -7.71
C LEU A 120 -28.70 22.29 -8.71
N GLU A 121 -29.11 22.65 -9.92
CA GLU A 121 -29.41 21.70 -11.01
C GLU A 121 -28.18 20.92 -11.48
N LYS A 122 -26.99 21.49 -11.31
CA LYS A 122 -25.71 20.81 -11.59
C LYS A 122 -25.14 20.11 -10.35
N ASN A 123 -25.90 20.01 -9.26
CA ASN A 123 -25.47 19.42 -7.99
C ASN A 123 -24.19 20.07 -7.42
N MET A 124 -23.96 21.36 -7.70
CA MET A 124 -22.79 22.10 -7.25
C MET A 124 -22.99 22.67 -5.83
N VAL A 125 -23.52 21.88 -4.90
CA VAL A 125 -23.91 22.33 -3.53
C VAL A 125 -22.79 22.23 -2.49
N GLY A 126 -21.63 21.67 -2.88
CA GLY A 126 -20.54 21.32 -1.96
C GLY A 126 -19.60 22.45 -1.58
N THR A 127 -19.55 23.52 -2.37
CA THR A 127 -18.60 24.63 -2.22
C THR A 127 -19.36 25.91 -1.90
N PRO A 128 -18.97 26.66 -0.84
CA PRO A 128 -19.60 27.94 -0.54
C PRO A 128 -19.33 28.94 -1.67
N VAL A 129 -20.34 29.73 -2.03
CA VAL A 129 -20.16 30.86 -2.96
C VAL A 129 -19.70 32.11 -2.23
N GLN A 130 -20.04 32.26 -0.94
CA GLN A 130 -19.57 33.37 -0.12
C GLN A 130 -19.21 32.89 1.29
N THR A 131 -18.07 33.33 1.80
CA THR A 131 -17.73 33.23 3.23
C THR A 131 -17.68 34.62 3.84
N ILE A 132 -18.14 34.76 5.08
CA ILE A 132 -18.08 36.04 5.82
C ILE A 132 -17.57 35.78 7.22
N THR A 133 -16.51 36.48 7.60
CA THR A 133 -15.96 36.47 8.95
C THR A 133 -16.47 37.68 9.71
N TYR A 134 -17.08 37.44 10.87
CA TYR A 134 -17.55 38.46 11.80
C TYR A 134 -16.74 38.42 13.10
N LYS A 135 -16.63 39.59 13.73
CA LYS A 135 -16.26 39.73 15.14
C LYS A 135 -17.44 40.34 15.88
N LYS A 136 -17.84 39.73 16.98
CA LYS A 136 -18.90 40.24 17.86
C LYS A 136 -18.28 40.74 19.17
N LEU A 137 -18.53 41.99 19.50
CA LEU A 137 -18.13 42.61 20.77
C LEU A 137 -19.30 43.48 21.26
N GLY A 138 -19.72 43.31 22.52
CA GLY A 138 -20.85 44.08 23.07
C GLY A 138 -22.17 43.81 22.34
N GLY A 139 -22.37 42.59 21.83
CA GLY A 139 -23.61 42.19 21.15
C GLY A 139 -23.71 42.57 19.66
N VAL A 140 -22.81 43.40 19.14
CA VAL A 140 -22.84 43.87 17.74
C VAL A 140 -21.88 43.04 16.88
N GLU A 141 -22.39 42.44 15.80
CA GLU A 141 -21.56 41.75 14.79
C GLU A 141 -20.98 42.78 13.81
N LYS A 142 -19.66 42.71 13.60
CA LYS A 142 -18.96 43.51 12.59
C LYS A 142 -18.25 42.58 11.62
N VAL A 143 -18.39 42.82 10.32
CA VAL A 143 -17.70 42.07 9.27
C VAL A 143 -16.22 42.46 9.24
N MET A 144 -15.36 41.46 9.33
CA MET A 144 -13.90 41.58 9.30
C MET A 144 -13.33 41.22 7.93
N ASN A 145 -13.91 40.22 7.27
CA ASN A 145 -13.50 39.71 5.97
C ASN A 145 -14.72 39.11 5.27
N ALA A 146 -14.73 39.14 3.94
CA ALA A 146 -15.66 38.39 3.12
C ALA A 146 -14.97 37.95 1.83
N GLU A 147 -15.25 36.73 1.39
CA GLU A 147 -14.76 36.17 0.13
C GLU A 147 -15.96 35.72 -0.69
N LEU A 148 -15.92 35.94 -2.01
CA LEU A 148 -17.02 35.64 -2.92
C LEU A 148 -16.46 35.01 -4.19
N THR A 149 -16.95 33.83 -4.55
CA THR A 149 -16.72 33.18 -5.83
C THR A 149 -17.99 33.26 -6.68
N THR A 150 -17.90 33.91 -7.83
CA THR A 150 -19.00 34.01 -8.79
C THR A 150 -18.88 32.93 -9.85
N TYR A 151 -20.01 32.53 -10.41
CA TYR A 151 -20.09 31.49 -11.43
C TYR A 151 -20.71 32.06 -12.69
N LYS A 152 -20.27 31.56 -13.84
CA LYS A 152 -20.77 31.98 -15.14
C LYS A 152 -21.19 30.78 -15.96
N LYS A 153 -22.27 30.95 -16.74
CA LYS A 153 -22.61 30.01 -17.82
C LYS A 153 -21.66 30.20 -19.00
N PHE A 154 -20.99 29.13 -19.38
CA PHE A 154 -20.16 29.09 -20.58
C PHE A 154 -20.89 28.27 -21.66
N SER A 155 -21.33 28.97 -22.69
CA SER A 155 -21.99 28.41 -23.87
C SER A 155 -21.08 28.58 -25.09
N PHE A 156 -20.75 27.47 -25.75
CA PHE A 156 -19.85 27.47 -26.91
C PHE A 156 -20.59 27.02 -28.16
N ASN A 157 -21.62 27.76 -28.58
CA ASN A 157 -22.41 27.52 -29.81
C ASN A 157 -22.61 26.03 -30.14
N LYS A 158 -22.91 25.20 -29.13
CA LYS A 158 -23.11 23.77 -29.34
C LYS A 158 -24.51 23.58 -29.94
N PRO A 159 -24.67 22.73 -30.97
CA PRO A 159 -25.97 22.52 -31.62
C PRO A 159 -27.07 22.06 -30.66
N ASP A 160 -26.70 21.44 -29.54
CA ASP A 160 -27.61 20.95 -28.49
C ASP A 160 -27.96 22.00 -27.42
N GLY A 161 -27.42 23.22 -27.53
CA GLY A 161 -27.60 24.28 -26.54
C GLY A 161 -26.93 24.00 -25.19
N SER A 162 -26.03 23.02 -25.11
CA SER A 162 -25.38 22.65 -23.86
C SER A 162 -24.42 23.75 -23.35
N PHE A 163 -24.41 23.91 -22.04
CA PHE A 163 -23.56 24.83 -21.31
C PHE A 163 -22.90 24.10 -20.13
N PHE A 164 -21.78 24.64 -19.66
CA PHE A 164 -21.24 24.29 -18.35
C PHE A 164 -21.19 25.52 -17.43
N LEU A 165 -21.17 25.26 -16.13
CA LEU A 165 -21.01 26.26 -15.08
C LEU A 165 -19.65 26.05 -14.45
N ALA A 166 -18.88 27.12 -14.33
CA ALA A 166 -17.57 27.11 -13.69
C ALA A 166 -17.33 28.44 -12.94
N PRO A 167 -16.42 28.46 -11.95
CA PRO A 167 -15.99 29.70 -11.30
C PRO A 167 -15.53 30.71 -12.34
N TYR A 168 -15.96 31.97 -12.20
CA TYR A 168 -15.63 33.04 -13.14
C TYR A 168 -14.72 34.08 -12.51
N LYS A 169 -15.10 34.60 -11.34
CA LYS A 169 -14.30 35.57 -10.61
C LYS A 169 -14.33 35.29 -9.13
N GLU A 170 -13.24 35.66 -8.47
CA GLU A 170 -13.15 35.70 -7.02
C GLU A 170 -12.94 37.12 -6.54
N TYR A 171 -13.60 37.47 -5.45
CA TYR A 171 -13.52 38.77 -4.82
C TYR A 171 -13.21 38.61 -3.34
N GLN A 172 -12.54 39.60 -2.78
CA GLN A 172 -12.28 39.69 -1.34
C GLN A 172 -12.54 41.10 -0.84
N LEU A 173 -13.10 41.20 0.36
CA LEU A 173 -13.36 42.47 1.01
C LEU A 173 -12.06 43.21 1.31
N GLU A 174 -11.96 44.44 0.84
CA GLU A 174 -10.88 45.36 1.22
C GLU A 174 -11.43 46.38 2.23
N THR A 175 -11.04 46.19 3.50
CA THR A 175 -11.38 47.13 4.56
C THR A 175 -10.23 47.26 5.56
N SER A 176 -9.99 48.48 6.02
CA SER A 176 -9.06 48.77 7.13
C SER A 176 -9.76 48.76 8.49
N THR A 177 -11.10 48.73 8.52
CA THR A 177 -11.89 48.74 9.75
C THR A 177 -13.06 47.75 9.69
N PRO A 178 -13.48 47.14 10.81
CA PRO A 178 -14.65 46.26 10.84
C PRO A 178 -15.94 46.98 10.42
N LEU A 179 -16.77 46.34 9.61
CA LEU A 179 -17.95 46.96 8.99
C LEU A 179 -19.26 46.54 9.67
N THR A 180 -20.20 47.48 9.84
CA THR A 180 -21.58 47.20 10.30
C THR A 180 -22.61 47.30 9.17
N ASP A 181 -22.22 47.85 8.02
CA ASP A 181 -23.06 48.14 6.86
C ASP A 181 -22.71 47.26 5.65
N PHE A 182 -22.09 46.10 5.88
CA PHE A 182 -21.67 45.20 4.82
C PHE A 182 -22.89 44.67 4.04
N ARG A 183 -22.90 44.89 2.73
CA ARG A 183 -23.95 44.39 1.85
C ARG A 183 -23.64 42.95 1.42
N ALA A 184 -24.38 42.00 1.97
CA ALA A 184 -24.26 40.60 1.59
C ALA A 184 -24.55 40.38 0.10
N PHE A 185 -23.97 39.30 -0.46
CA PHE A 185 -24.18 38.90 -1.84
C PHE A 185 -25.65 38.57 -2.09
N GLN A 186 -26.16 38.97 -3.25
CA GLN A 186 -27.52 38.70 -3.72
C GLN A 186 -27.47 38.36 -5.20
N ILE A 187 -28.21 37.34 -5.61
CA ILE A 187 -28.47 37.10 -7.04
C ILE A 187 -29.65 37.97 -7.50
N THR A 188 -29.60 38.47 -8.74
CA THR A 188 -30.76 39.13 -9.37
C THR A 188 -31.53 38.21 -10.29
N SER A 189 -30.99 37.02 -10.57
CA SER A 189 -31.63 35.94 -11.32
C SER A 189 -31.23 34.57 -10.77
N SER A 190 -32.21 33.69 -10.52
CA SER A 190 -31.94 32.31 -10.09
C SER A 190 -31.39 31.43 -11.21
N THR A 191 -31.63 31.81 -12.47
CA THR A 191 -31.21 31.06 -13.66
C THR A 191 -29.97 31.65 -14.32
N ALA A 192 -29.60 32.92 -14.08
CA ALA A 192 -28.41 33.57 -14.61
C ALA A 192 -27.45 33.95 -13.46
N PRO A 193 -26.51 33.05 -13.09
CA PRO A 193 -25.61 33.28 -11.94
C PRO A 193 -24.61 34.43 -12.15
N GLU A 194 -24.47 34.90 -13.38
CA GLU A 194 -23.66 36.07 -13.75
C GLU A 194 -24.29 37.43 -13.35
N ASP A 195 -25.58 37.48 -12.99
CA ASP A 195 -26.24 38.70 -12.55
C ASP A 195 -26.39 38.73 -11.02
N PHE A 196 -25.64 39.61 -10.37
CA PHE A 196 -25.56 39.67 -8.91
C PHE A 196 -25.24 41.06 -8.38
N ILE A 197 -25.53 41.27 -7.10
CA ILE A 197 -25.18 42.47 -6.35
C ILE A 197 -24.40 42.06 -5.11
N TYR A 198 -23.37 42.84 -4.78
CA TYR A 198 -22.47 42.59 -3.67
C TYR A 198 -21.95 43.94 -3.12
N ASP A 199 -21.25 43.90 -1.99
CA ASP A 199 -20.65 45.09 -1.39
C ASP A 199 -19.60 45.72 -2.33
N THR A 200 -19.65 47.04 -2.50
CA THR A 200 -18.75 47.77 -3.41
C THR A 200 -17.30 47.80 -2.96
N ARG A 201 -17.01 47.41 -1.70
CA ARG A 201 -15.64 47.26 -1.15
C ARG A 201 -15.02 45.90 -1.45
N MET A 202 -15.72 45.01 -2.15
CA MET A 202 -15.17 43.74 -2.61
C MET A 202 -14.31 43.97 -3.86
N SER A 203 -13.02 43.69 -3.74
CA SER A 203 -12.06 43.83 -4.84
C SER A 203 -11.82 42.49 -5.53
N GLU A 204 -11.77 42.49 -6.85
CA GLU A 204 -11.47 41.29 -7.65
C GLU A 204 -10.06 40.78 -7.32
N ARG A 205 -9.94 39.48 -7.07
CA ARG A 205 -8.68 38.77 -6.79
C ARG A 205 -8.26 37.86 -7.93
N PHE A 206 -9.21 37.17 -8.56
CA PHE A 206 -8.95 36.25 -9.65
C PHE A 206 -10.04 36.33 -10.73
N THR A 207 -9.64 36.15 -11.98
CA THR A 207 -10.52 35.87 -13.13
C THR A 207 -10.11 34.54 -13.78
N TYR A 208 -11.10 33.72 -14.11
CA TYR A 208 -10.96 32.40 -14.72
C TYR A 208 -11.56 32.38 -16.13
N ASN A 209 -10.83 31.84 -17.10
CA ASN A 209 -11.30 31.60 -18.47
C ASN A 209 -11.19 30.13 -18.85
N TYR A 210 -12.09 29.67 -19.71
CA TYR A 210 -12.19 28.26 -20.07
C TYR A 210 -12.37 28.10 -21.58
N ASN A 211 -12.05 26.92 -22.09
CA ASN A 211 -12.36 26.52 -23.47
C ASN A 211 -13.72 25.78 -23.56
N ALA A 212 -14.07 25.33 -24.78
CA ALA A 212 -15.33 24.65 -25.06
C ALA A 212 -15.52 23.27 -24.40
N THR A 213 -14.43 22.68 -23.89
CA THR A 213 -14.41 21.41 -23.16
C THR A 213 -14.40 21.60 -21.64
N ALA A 214 -14.65 22.81 -21.14
CA ALA A 214 -14.66 23.17 -19.72
C ALA A 214 -13.28 23.12 -19.03
N ASN A 215 -12.20 23.21 -19.80
CA ASN A 215 -10.86 23.28 -19.26
C ASN A 215 -10.42 24.72 -19.04
N LEU A 216 -9.78 24.98 -17.90
CA LEU A 216 -9.20 26.28 -17.57
C LEU A 216 -8.11 26.63 -18.60
N THR A 217 -8.24 27.75 -19.31
CA THR A 217 -7.24 28.24 -20.26
C THR A 217 -6.40 29.36 -19.67
N THR A 218 -6.99 30.22 -18.84
CA THR A 218 -6.27 31.30 -18.18
C THR A 218 -6.79 31.49 -16.75
N LEU A 219 -5.86 31.55 -15.80
CA LEU A 219 -6.08 32.06 -14.45
C LEU A 219 -5.37 33.41 -14.33
N LYS A 220 -6.10 34.48 -14.04
CA LYS A 220 -5.54 35.83 -13.91
C LYS A 220 -5.74 36.35 -12.49
N PRO A 221 -4.71 36.30 -11.64
CA PRO A 221 -4.71 37.04 -10.38
C PRO A 221 -4.65 38.55 -10.64
N THR A 222 -5.23 39.37 -9.76
CA THR A 222 -5.14 40.85 -9.87
C THR A 222 -3.76 41.37 -9.44
N SER A 223 -3.11 40.68 -8.50
CA SER A 223 -1.82 41.08 -7.90
C SER A 223 -0.60 40.34 -8.46
N ALA A 224 -0.80 39.43 -9.42
CA ALA A 224 0.26 38.64 -10.02
C ALA A 224 0.01 38.41 -11.51
N PRO A 225 1.03 38.05 -12.29
CA PRO A 225 0.86 37.74 -13.71
C PRO A 225 -0.10 36.58 -13.96
N ALA A 226 -0.72 36.56 -15.15
CA ALA A 226 -1.61 35.49 -15.56
C ALA A 226 -0.87 34.15 -15.71
N LYS A 227 -1.59 33.04 -15.50
CA LYS A 227 -1.17 31.68 -15.82
C LYS A 227 -2.01 31.15 -16.97
N GLY A 228 -1.38 30.81 -18.08
CA GLY A 228 -2.00 30.23 -19.25
C GLY A 228 -1.80 28.71 -19.32
N TYR A 229 -2.76 28.00 -19.92
CA TYR A 229 -2.81 26.54 -19.94
C TYR A 229 -3.05 26.02 -21.36
N LYS A 230 -2.29 25.00 -21.77
CA LYS A 230 -2.56 24.16 -22.94
C LYS A 230 -2.97 22.77 -22.50
N TRP A 231 -3.93 22.20 -23.21
CA TRP A 231 -4.50 20.90 -22.92
C TRP A 231 -4.26 19.96 -24.09
N GLY A 232 -3.95 18.72 -23.78
CA GLY A 232 -3.78 17.64 -24.75
C GLY A 232 -4.46 16.37 -24.28
N TYR A 233 -4.10 15.25 -24.92
CA TYR A 233 -4.72 13.94 -24.69
C TYR A 233 -6.25 14.01 -24.81
N LYS A 234 -6.74 14.53 -25.94
CA LYS A 234 -8.16 14.82 -26.22
C LYS A 234 -8.77 15.80 -25.21
N ASN A 235 -7.99 16.81 -24.81
CA ASN A 235 -8.37 17.81 -23.81
C ASN A 235 -8.61 17.24 -22.40
N LEU A 236 -7.97 16.12 -22.04
CA LEU A 236 -8.13 15.53 -20.70
C LEU A 236 -7.09 16.04 -19.69
N PHE A 237 -5.90 16.41 -20.14
CA PHE A 237 -4.80 16.78 -19.25
C PHE A 237 -4.10 18.09 -19.69
N PRO A 238 -3.64 18.92 -18.75
CA PRO A 238 -2.83 20.08 -19.06
C PRO A 238 -1.42 19.63 -19.47
N ILE A 239 -1.01 19.96 -20.69
CA ILE A 239 0.31 19.56 -21.26
C ILE A 239 1.35 20.68 -21.19
N ALA A 240 0.91 21.92 -21.00
CA ALA A 240 1.81 23.04 -20.75
C ALA A 240 1.14 24.13 -19.92
N VAL A 241 1.88 24.69 -18.96
CA VAL A 241 1.45 25.77 -18.08
C VAL A 241 2.50 26.87 -18.11
N CYS A 242 2.09 28.08 -18.46
CA CYS A 242 2.98 29.23 -18.61
C CYS A 242 2.59 30.36 -17.64
N GLU A 243 3.47 30.67 -16.69
CA GLU A 243 3.30 31.82 -15.80
C GLU A 243 3.77 33.11 -16.50
N ASN A 244 3.06 34.21 -16.27
CA ASN A 244 3.23 35.49 -16.98
C ASN A 244 2.92 35.40 -18.49
N ALA A 245 1.95 34.57 -18.87
CA ALA A 245 1.45 34.48 -20.25
C ALA A 245 -0.02 34.03 -20.28
N LEU A 246 -0.80 34.58 -21.22
CA LEU A 246 -2.12 34.03 -21.59
C LEU A 246 -1.96 32.75 -22.40
N ASP A 247 -3.01 31.94 -22.53
CA ASP A 247 -2.97 30.74 -23.38
C ASP A 247 -2.70 31.07 -24.87
N SER A 248 -3.07 32.26 -25.34
CA SER A 248 -2.75 32.72 -26.70
C SER A 248 -1.29 33.14 -26.87
N GLU A 249 -0.54 33.33 -25.78
CA GLU A 249 0.83 33.84 -25.78
C GLU A 249 1.90 32.77 -25.74
N PHE A 250 1.57 31.48 -25.81
CA PHE A 250 2.59 30.44 -25.92
C PHE A 250 2.10 29.23 -26.71
N TYR A 251 3.06 28.43 -27.15
CA TYR A 251 2.88 27.23 -27.94
C TYR A 251 3.70 26.09 -27.33
N TYR A 252 3.15 24.88 -27.40
CA TYR A 252 3.82 23.65 -27.03
C TYR A 252 3.41 22.53 -27.99
N GLU A 253 4.38 21.72 -28.40
CA GLU A 253 4.19 20.52 -29.21
C GLU A 253 5.17 19.44 -28.77
N GLY A 254 4.63 18.37 -28.19
CA GLY A 254 5.34 17.14 -27.85
C GLY A 254 4.91 15.95 -28.72
N PHE A 255 4.16 16.16 -29.81
CA PHE A 255 3.79 15.16 -30.82
C PHE A 255 2.92 13.98 -30.36
N GLU A 256 2.56 13.88 -29.08
CA GLU A 256 1.79 12.75 -28.52
C GLU A 256 0.45 12.50 -29.22
N GLU A 257 -0.21 13.59 -29.64
CA GLU A 257 -1.49 13.53 -30.34
C GLU A 257 -1.36 13.51 -31.86
N ASP A 258 -0.15 13.60 -32.39
CA ASP A 258 0.07 13.55 -33.81
C ASP A 258 -0.08 12.11 -34.32
N VAL A 259 -1.15 11.87 -35.07
CA VAL A 259 -1.43 10.57 -35.72
C VAL A 259 -0.62 10.35 -37.00
N THR A 260 0.04 11.40 -37.49
CA THR A 260 0.93 11.39 -38.67
C THR A 260 2.40 11.32 -38.29
N ALA A 261 2.73 11.31 -36.99
CA ALA A 261 4.09 11.12 -36.52
C ALA A 261 4.61 9.74 -36.97
N PRO A 262 5.73 9.69 -37.72
CA PRO A 262 6.26 8.43 -38.20
C PRO A 262 6.90 7.64 -37.05
N THR A 263 6.89 6.31 -37.16
CA THR A 263 7.62 5.45 -36.22
C THR A 263 9.11 5.75 -36.30
N ALA A 264 9.68 6.25 -35.20
CA ALA A 264 11.10 6.57 -35.11
C ALA A 264 11.88 5.37 -34.56
N PRO A 265 13.12 5.12 -35.04
CA PRO A 265 14.02 4.13 -34.45
C PRO A 265 14.72 4.64 -33.18
N ILE A 266 14.45 5.89 -32.78
CA ILE A 266 14.95 6.54 -31.58
C ILE A 266 13.80 6.75 -30.60
N LYS A 267 14.09 6.63 -29.31
CA LYS A 267 13.11 6.95 -28.26
C LYS A 267 12.89 8.46 -28.21
N ALA A 268 11.63 8.89 -28.13
CA ALA A 268 11.26 10.28 -27.86
C ALA A 268 11.94 10.81 -26.60
N HIS A 269 12.14 12.12 -26.53
CA HIS A 269 12.76 12.73 -25.35
C HIS A 269 11.81 12.61 -24.15
N CYS A 270 10.56 13.02 -24.36
CA CYS A 270 9.44 12.84 -23.46
C CYS A 270 8.34 12.04 -24.16
N GLY A 271 7.49 11.37 -23.37
CA GLY A 271 6.43 10.50 -23.89
C GLY A 271 6.88 9.52 -24.97
N GLU A 272 6.07 9.34 -26.02
CA GLU A 272 6.22 8.23 -26.98
C GLU A 272 6.48 8.68 -28.42
N LYS A 273 6.23 9.95 -28.75
CA LYS A 273 6.31 10.45 -30.13
C LYS A 273 7.22 11.66 -30.24
N LEU A 274 7.84 11.81 -31.42
CA LEU A 274 8.70 12.94 -31.76
C LEU A 274 8.54 13.31 -33.23
N ASN A 275 9.09 14.45 -33.63
CA ASN A 275 9.21 14.79 -35.05
C ASN A 275 10.44 14.12 -35.67
N TYR A 276 10.21 13.07 -36.47
CA TYR A 276 11.25 12.29 -37.14
C TYR A 276 11.09 12.29 -38.66
N ASN A 277 12.20 12.41 -39.40
CA ASN A 277 12.27 12.27 -40.86
C ASN A 277 11.24 13.10 -41.65
N ARG A 278 10.86 14.27 -41.15
CA ARG A 278 9.94 15.19 -41.81
C ARG A 278 10.18 16.63 -41.37
N THR A 279 9.92 17.55 -42.28
CA THR A 279 10.01 18.98 -41.99
C THR A 279 8.87 19.39 -41.06
N PHE A 280 9.17 20.18 -40.03
CA PHE A 280 8.17 20.73 -39.12
C PHE A 280 8.28 22.25 -39.06
N LYS A 281 7.21 22.95 -39.45
CA LYS A 281 7.10 24.40 -39.31
C LYS A 281 6.29 24.70 -38.05
N VAL A 282 6.86 25.49 -37.15
CA VAL A 282 6.19 25.89 -35.91
C VAL A 282 4.97 26.76 -36.25
N PRO A 283 3.73 26.30 -35.96
CA PRO A 283 2.51 27.00 -36.35
C PRO A 283 2.12 28.08 -35.32
N PHE A 284 3.06 28.95 -34.95
CA PHE A 284 2.84 29.99 -33.94
C PHE A 284 3.18 31.38 -34.46
N THR A 285 2.19 32.28 -34.45
CA THR A 285 2.39 33.70 -34.73
C THR A 285 2.42 34.46 -33.42
N LYS A 286 3.42 35.32 -33.23
CA LYS A 286 3.52 36.17 -32.03
C LYS A 286 2.26 37.03 -31.90
N PRO A 287 1.50 36.96 -30.78
CA PRO A 287 0.27 37.74 -30.61
C PRO A 287 0.52 39.18 -30.20
N ASN A 288 1.75 39.53 -29.79
CA ASN A 288 2.13 40.87 -29.34
C ASN A 288 3.63 41.15 -29.52
N THR A 289 4.06 42.32 -29.06
CA THR A 289 5.42 42.85 -29.23
C THR A 289 6.41 42.37 -28.16
N ARG A 290 6.03 41.49 -27.23
CA ARG A 290 6.97 40.95 -26.23
C ARG A 290 8.15 40.26 -26.93
N ALA A 291 9.27 40.15 -26.22
CA ALA A 291 10.35 39.26 -26.61
C ALA A 291 9.90 37.82 -26.39
N TYR A 292 10.22 36.92 -27.31
CA TYR A 292 9.86 35.51 -27.23
C TYR A 292 11.11 34.65 -27.35
N LYS A 293 11.10 33.51 -26.68
CA LYS A 293 12.07 32.42 -26.85
C LYS A 293 11.38 31.25 -27.52
N ILE A 294 12.19 30.46 -28.24
CA ILE A 294 11.83 29.12 -28.66
C ILE A 294 12.82 28.14 -28.05
N SER A 295 12.32 27.04 -27.50
CA SER A 295 13.15 25.93 -27.01
C SER A 295 12.68 24.59 -27.57
N TRP A 296 13.59 23.64 -27.68
CA TRP A 296 13.30 22.27 -28.13
C TRP A 296 14.39 21.32 -27.68
N PHE A 297 14.11 20.02 -27.72
CA PHE A 297 15.12 18.98 -27.62
C PHE A 297 15.43 18.46 -29.02
N GLN A 298 16.70 18.24 -29.33
CA GLN A 298 17.15 17.69 -30.60
C GLN A 298 18.09 16.50 -30.40
N TRP A 299 17.85 15.43 -31.15
CA TRP A 299 18.72 14.26 -31.13
C TRP A 299 20.02 14.53 -31.88
N ASN A 300 21.17 14.31 -31.24
CA ASN A 300 22.48 14.52 -31.86
C ASN A 300 23.14 13.24 -32.40
N GLY A 301 22.46 12.09 -32.31
CA GLY A 301 23.00 10.77 -32.63
C GLY A 301 23.25 9.87 -31.42
N SER A 302 23.38 10.46 -30.22
CA SER A 302 23.67 9.73 -28.96
C SER A 302 22.78 10.13 -27.80
N GLN A 303 22.39 11.41 -27.73
CA GLN A 303 21.58 11.96 -26.64
C GLN A 303 20.70 13.11 -27.16
N TRP A 304 19.67 13.42 -26.38
CA TRP A 304 18.85 14.60 -26.56
C TRP A 304 19.57 15.82 -25.99
N VAL A 305 19.62 16.89 -26.77
CA VAL A 305 20.27 18.15 -26.39
C VAL A 305 19.22 19.25 -26.37
N TYR A 306 19.16 19.99 -25.27
CA TYR A 306 18.29 21.15 -25.11
C TYR A 306 18.84 22.37 -25.84
N TYR A 307 17.99 23.02 -26.63
CA TYR A 307 18.30 24.26 -27.33
C TYR A 307 17.32 25.36 -26.94
N VAL A 308 17.81 26.60 -26.88
CA VAL A 308 16.99 27.80 -26.70
C VAL A 308 17.57 28.97 -27.50
N GLU A 309 16.71 29.71 -28.19
CA GLU A 309 17.08 30.92 -28.95
C GLU A 309 15.95 31.96 -28.92
N ASP A 310 16.21 33.17 -29.43
CA ASP A 310 15.18 34.19 -29.64
C ASP A 310 14.23 33.77 -30.77
N TYR A 311 12.92 33.83 -30.51
CA TYR A 311 11.90 33.54 -31.51
C TYR A 311 11.49 34.80 -32.27
N THR A 312 11.80 34.85 -33.56
CA THR A 312 11.56 35.99 -34.45
C THR A 312 10.21 35.91 -35.17
N GLY A 313 9.43 34.83 -34.99
CA GLY A 313 8.13 34.63 -35.61
C GLY A 313 8.08 33.55 -36.69
N ASP A 314 9.22 32.95 -37.05
CA ASP A 314 9.30 31.81 -37.97
C ASP A 314 10.38 30.83 -37.49
N LYS A 315 10.04 29.54 -37.46
CA LYS A 315 11.00 28.45 -37.23
C LYS A 315 10.55 27.23 -38.03
N THR A 316 11.47 26.69 -38.81
CA THR A 316 11.29 25.45 -39.55
C THR A 316 12.43 24.50 -39.22
N PHE A 317 12.09 23.30 -38.76
CA PHE A 317 13.01 22.19 -38.55
C PHE A 317 13.07 21.34 -39.81
N ALA A 318 14.27 21.11 -40.33
CA ALA A 318 14.48 20.30 -41.54
C ALA A 318 14.13 18.83 -41.32
N SER A 319 13.84 18.08 -42.38
CA SER A 319 13.52 16.65 -42.28
C SER A 319 14.65 15.79 -41.73
N THR A 320 15.89 16.26 -41.79
CA THR A 320 17.08 15.55 -41.29
C THR A 320 17.31 15.72 -39.79
N VAL A 321 16.59 16.64 -39.12
CA VAL A 321 16.70 16.82 -37.67
C VAL A 321 15.53 16.14 -36.96
N SER A 322 15.85 15.39 -35.90
CA SER A 322 14.84 14.81 -35.03
C SER A 322 14.68 15.70 -33.81
N VAL A 323 13.48 16.21 -33.60
CA VAL A 323 13.17 17.18 -32.54
C VAL A 323 11.95 16.79 -31.75
N ASP A 324 11.90 17.25 -30.52
CA ASP A 324 10.84 16.98 -29.56
C ASP A 324 10.63 18.16 -28.61
N ASP A 325 9.50 18.16 -27.90
CA ASP A 325 9.12 19.13 -26.85
C ASP A 325 9.31 20.60 -27.27
N ILE A 326 8.83 20.95 -28.46
CA ILE A 326 9.00 22.29 -29.03
C ILE A 326 8.10 23.26 -28.29
N SER A 327 8.68 24.36 -27.83
CA SER A 327 7.96 25.38 -27.07
C SER A 327 8.30 26.78 -27.56
N VAL A 328 7.30 27.65 -27.66
CA VAL A 328 7.49 29.10 -27.89
C VAL A 328 6.78 29.87 -26.79
N TYR A 329 7.47 30.78 -26.11
CA TYR A 329 6.95 31.49 -24.94
C TYR A 329 7.60 32.87 -24.76
N PRO A 330 6.96 33.82 -24.07
CA PRO A 330 7.57 35.12 -23.80
C PRO A 330 8.86 34.99 -22.98
N ALA A 331 9.87 35.81 -23.26
CA ALA A 331 11.17 35.71 -22.59
C ALA A 331 11.12 36.00 -21.08
N ASP A 332 10.08 36.68 -20.61
CA ASP A 332 9.80 37.02 -19.21
C ASP A 332 8.77 36.07 -18.56
N SER A 333 8.45 34.93 -19.20
CA SER A 333 7.51 33.93 -18.69
C SER A 333 8.23 32.69 -18.11
N LYS A 334 7.49 31.84 -17.41
CA LYS A 334 7.98 30.53 -16.92
C LYS A 334 7.10 29.42 -17.46
N LEU A 335 7.63 28.62 -18.37
CA LEU A 335 6.91 27.51 -19.00
C LEU A 335 7.27 26.18 -18.36
N ASN A 336 6.27 25.39 -17.99
CA ASN A 336 6.42 24.00 -17.59
C ASN A 336 5.58 23.12 -18.52
N THR A 337 6.10 21.95 -18.92
CA THR A 337 5.41 21.00 -19.78
C THR A 337 5.25 19.64 -19.10
N TYR A 338 4.24 18.88 -19.52
CA TYR A 338 3.82 17.64 -18.87
C TYR A 338 3.39 16.62 -19.91
N ASN A 339 3.90 15.39 -19.80
CA ASN A 339 3.44 14.24 -20.57
C ASN A 339 2.82 13.21 -19.63
N TYR A 340 1.85 12.46 -20.13
CA TYR A 340 1.03 11.55 -19.34
C TYR A 340 0.98 10.16 -19.97
N GLU A 341 0.88 9.15 -19.11
CA GLU A 341 0.31 7.85 -19.46
C GLU A 341 -1.15 7.86 -18.98
N PRO A 342 -2.15 7.86 -19.89
CA PRO A 342 -3.56 7.87 -19.52
C PRO A 342 -3.91 6.77 -18.51
N ALA A 343 -4.71 7.13 -17.50
CA ALA A 343 -5.07 6.29 -16.36
C ALA A 343 -3.95 5.94 -15.36
N VAL A 344 -2.70 6.35 -15.59
CA VAL A 344 -1.60 6.17 -14.63
C VAL A 344 -1.20 7.51 -14.00
N GLY A 345 -0.75 8.48 -14.80
CA GLY A 345 -0.27 9.75 -14.27
C GLY A 345 0.72 10.47 -15.19
N ILE A 346 1.42 11.46 -14.63
CA ILE A 346 2.49 12.21 -15.30
C ILE A 346 3.71 11.29 -15.44
N ILE A 347 4.26 11.14 -16.65
CA ILE A 347 5.44 10.30 -16.92
C ILE A 347 6.71 11.11 -17.18
N SER A 348 6.57 12.36 -17.59
CA SER A 348 7.69 13.30 -17.69
C SER A 348 7.25 14.75 -17.53
N THR A 349 8.16 15.59 -17.05
CA THR A 349 8.01 17.05 -17.01
C THR A 349 9.27 17.75 -17.49
N ILE A 350 9.10 18.95 -18.03
CA ILE A 350 10.20 19.88 -18.34
C ILE A 350 9.88 21.19 -17.64
N ASN A 351 10.81 21.68 -16.82
CA ASN A 351 10.62 22.94 -16.09
C ASN A 351 11.06 24.18 -16.90
N GLU A 352 10.97 25.37 -16.29
CA GLU A 352 11.25 26.64 -16.95
C GLU A 352 12.71 26.83 -17.40
N LYS A 353 13.61 25.95 -16.96
CA LYS A 353 15.03 25.95 -17.33
C LYS A 353 15.38 24.90 -18.39
N GLY A 354 14.41 24.09 -18.82
CA GLY A 354 14.66 22.93 -19.67
C GLY A 354 15.18 21.71 -18.92
N GLU A 355 15.06 21.66 -17.59
CA GLU A 355 15.42 20.47 -16.81
C GLU A 355 14.29 19.44 -16.90
N THR A 356 14.64 18.20 -17.25
CA THR A 356 13.68 17.12 -17.46
C THR A 356 13.65 16.17 -16.28
N PHE A 357 12.44 15.81 -15.85
CA PHE A 357 12.20 14.81 -14.83
C PHE A 357 11.35 13.68 -15.40
N TYR A 358 11.71 12.44 -15.09
CA TYR A 358 10.94 11.25 -15.48
C TYR A 358 10.33 10.58 -14.25
N TYR A 359 9.10 10.10 -14.39
CA TYR A 359 8.32 9.52 -13.30
C TYR A 359 7.98 8.08 -13.67
N GLU A 360 8.30 7.15 -12.78
CA GLU A 360 7.98 5.73 -12.94
C GLU A 360 7.02 5.29 -11.85
N TYR A 361 6.12 4.38 -12.18
CA TYR A 361 5.08 3.88 -11.28
C TYR A 361 5.27 2.39 -11.00
N ASP A 362 4.78 1.92 -9.86
CA ASP A 362 4.70 0.50 -9.54
C ASP A 362 3.49 -0.18 -10.21
N GLU A 363 3.36 -1.50 -10.03
CA GLU A 363 2.26 -2.30 -10.61
C GLU A 363 0.86 -1.88 -10.11
N ASN A 364 0.80 -1.09 -9.02
CA ASN A 364 -0.43 -0.52 -8.49
C ASN A 364 -0.65 0.94 -8.92
N GLN A 365 0.11 1.43 -9.91
CA GLN A 365 0.03 2.79 -10.44
C GLN A 365 0.35 3.88 -9.40
N ARG A 366 1.24 3.58 -8.43
CA ARG A 366 1.74 4.55 -7.46
C ARG A 366 3.15 4.99 -7.83
N LEU A 367 3.47 6.26 -7.61
CA LEU A 367 4.78 6.83 -7.97
C LEU A 367 5.91 6.08 -7.26
N LYS A 368 6.82 5.48 -8.02
CA LYS A 368 7.92 4.65 -7.51
C LYS A 368 9.26 5.37 -7.56
N LEU A 369 9.56 6.02 -8.68
CA LEU A 369 10.84 6.72 -8.89
C LEU A 369 10.62 8.07 -9.57
N ILE A 370 11.49 9.03 -9.23
CA ILE A 370 11.73 10.22 -10.03
C ILE A 370 13.20 10.18 -10.47
N ARG A 371 13.44 10.50 -11.75
CA ARG A 371 14.77 10.55 -12.34
C ARG A 371 15.05 11.89 -12.99
N ASP A 372 16.32 12.26 -13.07
CA ASP A 372 16.80 13.39 -13.87
C ASP A 372 16.89 13.04 -15.36
N ALA A 373 17.33 14.00 -16.18
CA ALA A 373 17.51 13.88 -17.62
C ALA A 373 18.47 12.73 -18.01
N ASP A 374 19.50 12.48 -17.19
CA ASP A 374 20.49 11.41 -17.37
C ASP A 374 20.01 10.04 -16.89
N ARG A 375 18.73 9.93 -16.45
CA ARG A 375 18.10 8.73 -15.90
C ARG A 375 18.65 8.31 -14.53
N ASN A 376 19.38 9.16 -13.83
CA ASN A 376 19.77 8.90 -12.44
C ASN A 376 18.55 9.03 -11.53
N ILE A 377 18.47 8.19 -10.50
CA ILE A 377 17.38 8.25 -9.51
C ILE A 377 17.61 9.46 -8.60
N THR A 378 16.69 10.42 -8.63
CA THR A 378 16.70 11.59 -7.73
C THR A 378 15.74 11.42 -6.56
N SER A 379 14.73 10.56 -6.68
CA SER A 379 13.84 10.18 -5.60
C SER A 379 13.31 8.76 -5.78
N SER A 380 13.06 8.07 -4.66
CA SER A 380 12.45 6.75 -4.62
C SER A 380 11.40 6.69 -3.51
N PHE A 381 10.27 6.03 -3.80
CA PHE A 381 9.13 5.92 -2.91
C PHE A 381 8.75 4.46 -2.72
N CYS A 382 8.40 4.10 -1.48
CA CYS A 382 7.92 2.78 -1.11
C CYS A 382 6.67 2.88 -0.27
N TYR A 383 5.76 1.94 -0.49
CA TYR A 383 4.43 1.95 0.10
C TYR A 383 4.19 0.65 0.87
N SER A 384 4.05 0.76 2.18
CA SER A 384 3.59 -0.35 3.04
C SER A 384 2.08 -0.24 3.24
N VAL A 385 1.39 -1.39 3.14
CA VAL A 385 -0.05 -1.47 3.45
C VAL A 385 -0.29 -1.42 4.97
N THR A 386 0.73 -1.68 5.78
CA THR A 386 0.64 -1.77 7.25
C THR A 386 1.27 -0.59 7.99
N GLY A 387 1.74 0.45 7.29
CA GLY A 387 2.38 1.62 7.91
C GLY A 387 3.81 1.38 8.39
N GLU A 388 4.37 0.18 8.18
CA GLU A 388 5.76 -0.12 8.49
C GLU A 388 6.74 0.57 7.53
N PRO A 389 7.88 1.09 8.02
CA PRO A 389 8.89 1.70 7.17
C PRO A 389 9.46 0.67 6.19
N THR A 390 9.16 0.85 4.89
CA THR A 390 9.70 0.01 3.82
C THR A 390 10.96 0.65 3.27
N ASN A 391 12.09 -0.05 3.35
CA ASN A 391 13.35 0.44 2.80
C ASN A 391 13.37 0.23 1.28
N CYS A 392 13.43 1.33 0.52
CA CYS A 392 13.46 1.34 -0.94
C CYS A 392 14.75 0.83 -1.58
N ASN A 393 15.77 0.55 -0.76
CA ASN A 393 17.08 0.11 -1.19
C ASN A 393 17.52 -1.19 -0.50
N ALA A 394 16.57 -1.98 0.02
CA ALA A 394 16.92 -3.24 0.67
C ALA A 394 17.46 -4.24 -0.36
N THR A 395 18.77 -4.49 -0.32
CA THR A 395 19.32 -5.72 -0.88
C THR A 395 18.64 -6.89 -0.16
N LEU A 396 17.90 -7.70 -0.90
CA LEU A 396 17.26 -8.87 -0.34
C LEU A 396 18.30 -9.98 -0.22
N TYR A 397 18.58 -10.42 1.01
CA TYR A 397 19.46 -11.55 1.26
C TYR A 397 18.62 -12.82 1.35
N TYR A 398 18.94 -13.79 0.52
CA TYR A 398 18.30 -15.10 0.54
C TYR A 398 19.12 -16.09 1.35
N ASN A 399 18.48 -17.00 2.09
CA ASN A 399 19.21 -18.04 2.81
C ASN A 399 20.01 -18.91 1.83
N THR A 400 21.20 -19.34 2.24
CA THR A 400 21.87 -20.48 1.63
C THR A 400 21.21 -21.77 2.09
N GLU A 401 21.43 -22.88 1.37
CA GLU A 401 20.94 -24.18 1.81
C GLU A 401 21.44 -24.47 3.24
N GLN A 402 20.53 -24.79 4.13
CA GLN A 402 20.84 -25.19 5.51
C GLN A 402 20.36 -26.61 5.72
N SER A 403 21.13 -27.42 6.46
CA SER A 403 20.71 -28.78 6.79
C SER A 403 21.22 -29.23 8.16
N GLN A 404 20.50 -30.15 8.77
CA GLN A 404 20.92 -30.81 10.01
C GLN A 404 20.43 -32.26 10.02
N VAL A 405 21.23 -33.13 10.63
CA VAL A 405 20.90 -34.56 10.78
C VAL A 405 20.16 -34.77 12.10
N PHE A 406 19.04 -35.49 12.03
CA PHE A 406 18.25 -35.91 13.17
C PHE A 406 18.11 -37.43 13.16
N THR A 407 18.33 -38.07 14.30
CA THR A 407 18.13 -39.52 14.46
C THR A 407 16.70 -39.79 14.89
N LYS A 408 16.05 -40.79 14.29
CA LYS A 408 14.72 -41.23 14.71
C LYS A 408 14.74 -41.81 16.13
N ASP A 409 13.75 -41.46 16.94
CA ASP A 409 13.50 -42.14 18.21
C ASP A 409 12.82 -43.48 17.96
N CYS A 410 13.41 -44.55 18.50
CA CYS A 410 12.93 -45.90 18.38
C CYS A 410 12.65 -46.51 19.75
N ALA A 411 11.82 -47.56 19.77
CA ALA A 411 11.63 -48.36 20.96
C ALA A 411 12.95 -49.04 21.39
N VAL A 412 13.06 -49.38 22.67
CA VAL A 412 14.22 -50.08 23.23
C VAL A 412 14.54 -51.35 22.42
N GLY A 413 15.82 -51.54 22.09
CA GLY A 413 16.30 -52.66 21.26
C GLY A 413 16.36 -52.37 19.75
N PHE A 414 16.03 -51.14 19.32
CA PHE A 414 16.17 -50.68 17.95
C PHE A 414 17.01 -49.40 17.87
N THR A 415 17.84 -49.29 16.84
CA THR A 415 18.60 -48.08 16.54
C THR A 415 17.91 -47.30 15.43
N GLY A 416 17.66 -46.01 15.65
CA GLY A 416 17.07 -45.14 14.65
C GLY A 416 18.05 -44.77 13.55
N SER A 417 17.56 -44.74 12.32
CA SER A 417 18.29 -44.17 11.19
C SER A 417 18.49 -42.66 11.35
N ASN A 418 19.53 -42.16 10.70
CA ASN A 418 19.80 -40.72 10.57
C ASN A 418 19.06 -40.17 9.36
N VAL A 419 18.29 -39.11 9.58
CA VAL A 419 17.54 -38.40 8.54
C VAL A 419 18.04 -36.95 8.49
N THR A 420 18.52 -36.53 7.33
CA THR A 420 18.88 -35.13 7.09
C THR A 420 17.63 -34.33 6.75
N TYR A 421 17.39 -33.24 7.49
CA TYR A 421 16.39 -32.24 7.13
C TYR A 421 17.09 -31.07 6.46
N THR A 422 16.72 -30.78 5.21
CA THR A 422 17.33 -29.73 4.39
C THR A 422 16.31 -28.66 4.06
N VAL A 423 16.66 -27.41 4.34
CA VAL A 423 15.97 -26.22 3.83
C VAL A 423 16.76 -25.71 2.62
N PRO A 424 16.17 -25.74 1.40
CA PRO A 424 16.87 -25.31 0.20
C PRO A 424 17.23 -23.82 0.25
N ALA A 425 18.26 -23.44 -0.50
CA ALA A 425 18.62 -22.03 -0.69
C ALA A 425 17.43 -21.26 -1.30
N GLY A 426 17.26 -20.00 -0.90
CA GLY A 426 16.23 -19.12 -1.44
C GLY A 426 14.82 -19.27 -0.83
N LYS A 427 14.61 -20.18 0.12
CA LYS A 427 13.31 -20.37 0.78
C LYS A 427 12.92 -19.18 1.68
N TYR A 428 13.89 -18.64 2.41
CA TYR A 428 13.75 -17.50 3.31
C TYR A 428 14.53 -16.31 2.78
N SER A 429 14.00 -15.12 3.04
CA SER A 429 14.64 -13.86 2.68
C SER A 429 14.64 -12.89 3.86
N SER A 430 15.66 -12.03 3.92
CA SER A 430 15.80 -10.99 4.93
C SER A 430 16.32 -9.70 4.28
N THR A 431 15.81 -8.56 4.75
CA THR A 431 16.36 -7.23 4.42
C THR A 431 17.50 -6.82 5.35
N ILE A 432 17.81 -7.63 6.36
CA ILE A 432 18.80 -7.35 7.40
C ILE A 432 20.18 -7.90 7.01
N SER A 433 20.29 -9.21 6.74
CA SER A 433 21.54 -9.85 6.29
C SER A 433 21.31 -11.31 5.85
N LEU A 434 22.30 -11.89 5.16
CA LEU A 434 22.35 -13.34 4.89
C LEU A 434 22.30 -14.17 6.18
N ALA A 435 22.93 -13.70 7.26
CA ALA A 435 22.94 -14.41 8.53
C ALA A 435 21.53 -14.51 9.14
N ASP A 436 20.72 -13.46 9.00
CA ASP A 436 19.34 -13.46 9.48
C ASP A 436 18.43 -14.35 8.62
N ALA A 437 18.60 -14.34 7.29
CA ALA A 437 17.91 -15.30 6.40
C ALA A 437 18.29 -16.76 6.72
N ASN A 438 19.57 -17.04 7.00
CA ASN A 438 20.03 -18.35 7.43
C ASN A 438 19.48 -18.74 8.80
N ARG A 439 19.38 -17.80 9.75
CA ARG A 439 18.78 -18.05 11.08
C ARG A 439 17.34 -18.55 10.95
N MET A 440 16.53 -17.93 10.09
CA MET A 440 15.14 -18.37 9.84
C MET A 440 15.08 -19.80 9.27
N ALA A 441 15.98 -20.13 8.33
CA ALA A 441 16.09 -21.49 7.81
C ALA A 441 16.50 -22.50 8.89
N THR A 442 17.43 -22.15 9.78
CA THR A 442 17.84 -23.00 10.90
C THR A 442 16.72 -23.17 11.94
N GLU A 443 15.94 -22.14 12.22
CA GLU A 443 14.80 -22.22 13.15
C GLU A 443 13.75 -23.23 12.67
N GLU A 444 13.44 -23.25 11.38
CA GLU A 444 12.56 -24.28 10.79
C GLU A 444 13.14 -25.68 10.97
N ILE A 445 14.44 -25.85 10.67
CA ILE A 445 15.14 -27.13 10.83
C ILE A 445 15.03 -27.64 12.27
N LEU A 446 15.23 -26.75 13.26
CA LEU A 446 15.12 -27.11 14.68
C LEU A 446 13.68 -27.45 15.09
N GLN A 447 12.69 -26.74 14.55
CA GLN A 447 11.28 -26.94 14.88
C GLN A 447 10.71 -28.23 14.25
N ASN A 448 11.09 -28.54 13.02
CA ASN A 448 10.46 -29.58 12.22
C ASN A 448 11.33 -30.83 12.01
N GLY A 449 12.65 -30.69 12.13
CA GLY A 449 13.61 -31.74 11.76
C GLY A 449 13.44 -33.03 12.56
N LYS A 450 13.20 -32.94 13.87
CA LYS A 450 12.99 -34.11 14.73
C LYS A 450 11.71 -34.87 14.38
N THR A 451 10.60 -34.14 14.20
CA THR A 451 9.31 -34.73 13.79
C THR A 451 9.43 -35.42 12.45
N ASN A 452 10.11 -34.79 11.49
CA ASN A 452 10.35 -35.38 10.17
C ASN A 452 11.16 -36.68 10.27
N ALA A 453 12.26 -36.70 11.01
CA ALA A 453 13.06 -37.90 11.23
C ALA A 453 12.24 -39.03 11.87
N ASN A 454 11.36 -38.69 12.81
CA ASN A 454 10.45 -39.67 13.41
C ASN A 454 9.39 -40.21 12.43
N ASN A 455 8.99 -39.43 11.42
CA ASN A 455 8.00 -39.88 10.43
C ASN A 455 8.61 -40.74 9.33
N ILE A 456 9.78 -40.37 8.80
CA ILE A 456 10.35 -41.01 7.60
C ILE A 456 11.54 -41.93 7.88
N GLY A 457 12.15 -41.82 9.06
CA GLY A 457 13.25 -42.69 9.45
C GLY A 457 12.77 -44.13 9.70
N THR A 458 13.68 -45.09 9.52
CA THR A 458 13.53 -46.48 9.91
C THR A 458 14.13 -46.77 11.29
N CYS A 459 13.67 -47.84 11.92
CA CYS A 459 14.24 -48.41 13.14
C CYS A 459 14.80 -49.78 12.80
N ASP A 460 16.10 -49.96 12.97
CA ASP A 460 16.76 -51.23 12.68
C ASP A 460 16.99 -52.01 13.97
N GLN A 461 16.69 -53.30 13.92
CA GLN A 461 16.76 -54.17 15.08
C GLN A 461 18.21 -54.38 15.51
N GLN A 462 18.49 -54.09 16.78
CA GLN A 462 19.81 -54.32 17.34
C GLN A 462 20.05 -55.83 17.50
N MET A 463 21.22 -56.30 17.08
CA MET A 463 21.63 -57.71 17.19
C MET A 463 22.76 -57.85 18.20
N ILE A 464 22.74 -58.91 18.99
CA ILE A 464 23.66 -59.13 20.10
C ILE A 464 24.32 -60.50 19.96
N LEU A 465 25.63 -60.53 20.14
CA LEU A 465 26.42 -61.75 20.03
C LEU A 465 26.29 -62.61 21.30
N VAL A 466 25.85 -63.85 21.12
CA VAL A 466 25.81 -64.90 22.14
C VAL A 466 26.88 -65.92 21.82
N SER A 467 27.61 -66.37 22.84
CA SER A 467 28.64 -67.40 22.69
C SER A 467 28.37 -68.57 23.63
N ALA A 468 28.52 -69.79 23.11
CA ALA A 468 28.29 -71.02 23.85
C ALA A 468 29.51 -71.94 23.70
N SER A 469 29.88 -72.61 24.79
CA SER A 469 31.04 -73.51 24.81
C SER A 469 30.73 -74.78 25.60
N ASN A 470 31.02 -75.92 25.00
CA ASN A 470 30.92 -77.23 25.62
C ASN A 470 32.31 -77.88 25.68
N THR A 471 32.90 -77.94 26.87
CA THR A 471 34.28 -78.41 27.03
C THR A 471 34.39 -79.91 27.31
N THR A 472 33.27 -80.63 27.45
CA THR A 472 33.27 -82.06 27.78
C THR A 472 33.06 -82.91 26.52
N GLN A 473 34.07 -83.66 26.07
CA GLN A 473 34.09 -84.37 24.77
C GLN A 473 32.91 -85.33 24.52
N ALA A 474 32.35 -85.97 25.56
CA ALA A 474 31.26 -86.94 25.41
C ALA A 474 29.85 -86.33 25.47
N LEU A 475 29.72 -85.04 25.79
CA LEU A 475 28.43 -84.40 26.06
C LEU A 475 27.87 -83.72 24.81
N VAL A 476 26.58 -83.95 24.51
CA VAL A 476 25.85 -83.19 23.49
C VAL A 476 24.77 -82.34 24.17
N VAL A 477 24.83 -81.01 23.96
CA VAL A 477 23.89 -80.06 24.55
C VAL A 477 23.16 -79.32 23.44
N LYS A 478 21.82 -79.35 23.50
CA LYS A 478 20.97 -78.47 22.70
C LYS A 478 20.50 -77.32 23.57
N PHE A 479 20.68 -76.10 23.09
CA PHE A 479 20.04 -74.92 23.68
C PHE A 479 19.05 -74.33 22.70
N THR A 480 17.95 -73.81 23.24
CA THR A 480 16.84 -73.25 22.47
C THR A 480 16.43 -71.93 23.10
N PHE A 481 16.44 -70.87 22.31
CA PHE A 481 15.99 -69.53 22.66
C PHE A 481 14.59 -69.33 22.10
N THR A 482 13.64 -69.11 22.99
CA THR A 482 12.24 -68.93 22.66
C THR A 482 11.81 -67.52 23.06
N ASN A 483 11.19 -66.77 22.14
CA ASN A 483 10.69 -65.43 22.45
C ASN A 483 9.45 -65.50 23.37
N GLN A 484 8.98 -64.33 23.83
CA GLN A 484 7.80 -64.23 24.71
C GLN A 484 6.50 -64.74 24.07
N GLN A 485 6.44 -64.83 22.74
CA GLN A 485 5.32 -65.39 21.98
C GLN A 485 5.38 -66.93 21.87
N GLY A 486 6.39 -67.58 22.47
CA GLY A 486 6.55 -69.03 22.46
C GLY A 486 7.20 -69.57 21.17
N GLN A 487 7.67 -68.71 20.27
CA GLN A 487 8.36 -69.13 19.05
C GLN A 487 9.85 -69.36 19.31
N ILE A 488 10.37 -70.48 18.81
CA ILE A 488 11.80 -70.77 18.85
C ILE A 488 12.49 -69.86 17.84
N VAL A 489 13.27 -68.90 18.34
CA VAL A 489 14.01 -67.93 17.52
C VAL A 489 15.38 -68.49 17.13
N TYR A 490 15.99 -69.29 18.00
CA TYR A 490 17.24 -69.96 17.71
C TYR A 490 17.34 -71.28 18.45
N SER A 491 17.87 -72.31 17.80
CA SER A 491 18.16 -73.58 18.45
C SER A 491 19.41 -74.20 17.83
N LYS A 492 20.33 -74.66 18.68
CA LYS A 492 21.56 -75.29 18.19
C LYS A 492 22.05 -76.36 19.14
N VAL A 493 22.66 -77.37 18.54
CA VAL A 493 23.31 -78.48 19.21
C VAL A 493 24.81 -78.23 19.20
N ILE A 494 25.45 -78.30 20.36
CA ILE A 494 26.90 -78.24 20.50
C ILE A 494 27.40 -79.56 21.07
N ILE A 495 28.26 -80.21 20.29
CA ILE A 495 28.96 -81.45 20.66
C ILE A 495 30.16 -81.15 21.57
N GLY A 496 30.68 -82.19 22.22
CA GLY A 496 31.74 -82.05 23.19
C GLY A 496 33.07 -81.53 22.61
N GLY A 497 33.69 -80.59 23.32
CA GLY A 497 34.95 -79.95 22.92
C GLY A 497 34.79 -78.75 21.98
N ALA A 498 33.56 -78.37 21.60
CA ALA A 498 33.30 -77.29 20.65
C ALA A 498 32.79 -75.99 21.30
N SER A 499 33.07 -74.87 20.64
CA SER A 499 32.50 -73.55 20.94
C SER A 499 31.87 -72.95 19.70
N ASP A 500 30.86 -72.11 19.90
CA ASP A 500 30.12 -71.47 18.81
C ASP A 500 29.61 -70.09 19.25
N ALA A 501 29.36 -69.21 18.27
CA ALA A 501 28.79 -67.89 18.51
C ALA A 501 27.80 -67.50 17.43
N PHE A 502 26.74 -66.79 17.81
CA PHE A 502 25.65 -66.40 16.92
C PHE A 502 25.00 -65.10 17.40
N TYR A 503 24.36 -64.37 16.48
CA TYR A 503 23.67 -63.14 16.79
C TYR A 503 22.19 -63.41 17.07
N LEU A 504 21.72 -62.96 18.23
CA LEU A 504 20.30 -62.88 18.54
C LEU A 504 19.81 -61.44 18.46
N PRO A 505 18.58 -61.20 18.00
CA PRO A 505 18.00 -59.89 18.14
C PRO A 505 17.86 -59.48 19.61
N TYR A 506 17.92 -58.18 19.88
CA TYR A 506 17.63 -57.63 21.20
C TYR A 506 16.22 -58.03 21.61
N GLY A 507 16.07 -58.61 22.80
CA GLY A 507 14.77 -59.09 23.25
C GLY A 507 14.80 -59.92 24.52
N LEU A 508 13.60 -60.31 24.95
CA LEU A 508 13.36 -61.14 26.12
C LEU A 508 13.16 -62.58 25.69
N TYR A 509 14.06 -63.46 26.13
CA TYR A 509 14.05 -64.86 25.74
C TYR A 509 13.96 -65.80 26.94
N THR A 510 13.17 -66.85 26.77
CA THR A 510 13.23 -68.06 27.60
C THR A 510 14.26 -68.99 26.99
N VAL A 511 15.20 -69.45 27.81
CA VAL A 511 16.28 -70.34 27.35
C VAL A 511 16.08 -71.73 27.94
N ALA A 512 15.98 -72.73 27.08
CA ALA A 512 15.86 -74.13 27.46
C ALA A 512 17.09 -74.93 27.05
N PHE A 513 17.51 -75.86 27.90
CA PHE A 513 18.64 -76.74 27.67
C PHE A 513 18.17 -78.20 27.71
N SER A 514 18.58 -79.01 26.73
CA SER A 514 18.39 -80.45 26.73
C SER A 514 19.70 -81.17 26.40
N ARG A 515 19.89 -82.36 26.97
CA ARG A 515 21.09 -83.19 26.80
C ARG A 515 20.67 -84.52 26.17
N GLU A 516 21.54 -85.11 25.35
CA GLU A 516 21.25 -86.40 24.69
C GLU A 516 21.96 -87.60 25.37
N ASN A 517 22.95 -87.39 26.23
CA ASN A 517 23.72 -88.46 26.90
C ASN A 517 24.37 -88.07 28.26
N THR A 518 24.98 -89.04 28.95
CA THR A 518 25.43 -88.97 30.37
C THR A 518 26.60 -88.00 30.67
N GLN A 519 26.68 -87.61 31.96
CA GLN A 519 27.53 -86.63 32.69
C GLN A 519 28.61 -85.79 31.95
N GLY A 520 28.53 -84.46 32.12
CA GLY A 520 29.55 -83.47 31.73
C GLY A 520 29.19 -82.03 32.11
N SER A 521 30.10 -81.07 31.92
CA SER A 521 29.92 -79.63 32.18
C SER A 521 29.85 -78.82 30.88
N PHE A 522 28.91 -77.87 30.80
CA PHE A 522 28.82 -76.88 29.73
C PHE A 522 28.60 -75.47 30.29
N SER A 523 28.91 -74.44 29.51
CA SER A 523 28.59 -73.05 29.87
C SER A 523 28.14 -72.21 28.68
N VAL A 524 27.14 -71.36 28.89
CA VAL A 524 26.72 -70.36 27.90
C VAL A 524 26.98 -68.97 28.45
N LYS A 525 27.56 -68.10 27.62
CA LYS A 525 27.87 -66.70 27.95
C LYS A 525 27.10 -65.73 27.07
N TYR A 526 26.70 -64.64 27.69
CA TYR A 526 26.03 -63.51 27.06
C TYR A 526 26.77 -62.22 27.45
N GLY A 527 27.20 -61.42 26.46
CA GLY A 527 27.97 -60.19 26.70
C GLY A 527 29.25 -60.40 27.56
N GLY A 528 29.81 -61.62 27.55
CA GLY A 528 30.93 -62.04 28.40
C GLY A 528 30.55 -62.63 29.78
N SER A 529 29.29 -62.52 30.20
CA SER A 529 28.77 -63.02 31.50
C SER A 529 28.09 -64.39 31.39
N TYR A 530 28.23 -65.27 32.38
CA TYR A 530 27.67 -66.63 32.37
C TYR A 530 26.16 -66.64 32.65
N ILE A 531 25.38 -67.33 31.81
CA ILE A 531 23.92 -67.45 31.93
C ILE A 531 23.42 -68.89 32.18
N GLY A 532 24.34 -69.87 32.27
CA GLY A 532 24.03 -71.23 32.73
C GLY A 532 25.26 -72.14 32.76
N VAL A 533 25.35 -73.01 33.78
CA VAL A 533 26.38 -74.05 33.98
C VAL A 533 25.72 -75.30 34.58
N GLY A 534 26.09 -76.53 34.19
CA GLY A 534 25.60 -77.72 34.89
C GLY A 534 26.43 -78.99 34.72
N GLY A 535 26.60 -79.79 35.78
CA GLY A 535 27.25 -81.13 35.78
C GLY A 535 26.62 -82.08 36.83
N GLY A 536 26.34 -83.34 36.47
CA GLY A 536 25.64 -84.33 37.35
C GLY A 536 24.75 -85.37 36.62
N ILE A 537 24.72 -86.67 37.01
CA ILE A 537 23.96 -87.79 36.37
C ILE A 537 22.57 -87.96 37.01
N SER A 538 21.50 -87.81 36.22
CA SER A 538 20.25 -88.58 36.18
C SER A 538 19.26 -87.83 35.27
N ASN A 539 18.18 -88.48 34.81
CA ASN A 539 17.09 -87.88 34.04
C ASN A 539 16.30 -86.84 34.86
N ASP A 540 16.98 -85.81 35.32
CA ASP A 540 16.40 -84.70 36.00
C ASP A 540 16.12 -83.61 34.99
N ARG A 541 14.85 -83.19 34.98
CA ARG A 541 14.59 -81.75 34.93
C ARG A 541 15.51 -81.12 35.96
N VAL A 542 16.67 -80.60 35.52
CA VAL A 542 17.46 -79.69 36.34
C VAL A 542 16.58 -78.47 36.54
N THR A 543 15.83 -78.53 37.62
CA THR A 543 15.01 -77.47 38.10
C THR A 543 15.98 -76.53 38.78
N LEU A 544 16.36 -75.46 38.10
CA LEU A 544 16.84 -74.24 38.77
C LEU A 544 15.63 -73.63 39.52
N MET A 545 15.19 -74.28 40.61
CA MET A 545 14.45 -73.62 41.69
C MET A 545 15.55 -72.94 42.50
N ASN A 546 15.76 -71.62 42.52
CA ASN A 546 14.87 -70.48 42.43
C ASN A 546 15.52 -69.49 41.44
N VAL A 547 14.84 -68.91 40.45
CA VAL A 547 13.64 -68.09 40.58
C VAL A 547 12.91 -68.08 39.22
N LEU A 548 11.72 -68.69 39.10
CA LEU A 548 10.80 -68.58 37.94
C LEU A 548 11.41 -69.01 36.57
N PRO A 549 10.64 -69.23 35.49
CA PRO A 549 11.21 -69.23 34.13
C PRO A 549 11.71 -67.80 33.87
N LYS A 550 12.89 -67.46 34.38
CA LYS A 550 13.39 -66.10 34.30
C LYS A 550 13.90 -65.86 32.89
N ASN A 551 12.98 -65.38 32.07
CA ASN A 551 13.21 -64.43 31.00
C ASN A 551 14.57 -63.73 31.19
N ILE A 552 15.54 -64.07 30.36
CA ILE A 552 16.80 -63.34 30.32
C ILE A 552 16.51 -62.09 29.49
N LEU A 553 16.61 -60.91 30.12
CA LEU A 553 16.70 -59.64 29.38
C LEU A 553 18.08 -59.60 28.73
N ILE A 554 18.10 -59.73 27.41
CA ILE A 554 19.30 -59.57 26.59
C ILE A 554 19.34 -58.08 26.18
N TYR A 555 20.20 -57.28 26.83
CA TYR A 555 20.51 -55.86 26.57
C TYR A 555 21.54 -55.60 25.44
#